data_AF-A0A1I2VRT5-F1
#
_entry.id   AF-A0A1I2VRT5-F1
#
_cell.length_a   1.000
_cell.length_b   1.000
_cell.length_c   1.000
_cell.angle_alpha   90.00
_cell.angle_beta   90.00
_cell.angle_gamma   90.00
#
_symmetry.space_group_name_H-M   'P 1'
#
loop_
_entity.id
_entity.type
_entity.pdbx_description
1 polymer ?
#
loop_
_entity_poly.entity_id
_entity_poly.type
_entity_poly.pdbx_seq_one_letter_code
_entity_poly.pdbx_strand_id
1 'polypeptide(L)'
;MGLELCNWLAFGLEDGSIEVDNEKAVFQLFRATLDADKITAYKRFCILINQLALNLKSASKKKSESDNPKFTFRTFLIRLGMVGNDYKSTRKILLEKLEGNSAFRSGKKPEKVEEVSANAEGSMLCS
;
A
#
# COMPACT_ATOMS: atom_id res chain seq x y z
N MET A 1 -7.48 32.97 -12.31
CA MET A 1 -7.89 31.80 -13.10
C MET A 1 -6.99 30.64 -12.69
N GLY A 2 -7.58 29.51 -12.25
CA GLY A 2 -6.83 28.28 -11.96
C GLY A 2 -6.76 27.90 -10.47
N LEU A 3 -7.89 27.90 -9.75
CA LEU A 3 -8.02 27.05 -8.57
C LEU A 3 -8.13 25.62 -9.10
N GLU A 4 -7.01 24.89 -9.10
CA GLU A 4 -7.04 23.46 -9.34
C GLU A 4 -7.81 22.81 -8.19
N LEU A 5 -9.05 22.45 -8.51
CA LEU A 5 -9.94 21.65 -7.71
C LEU A 5 -9.17 20.41 -7.24
N CYS A 6 -8.87 20.33 -5.95
CA CYS A 6 -8.43 19.11 -5.30
C CYS A 6 -9.47 18.04 -5.63
N ASN A 7 -9.14 17.16 -6.58
CA ASN A 7 -10.02 16.10 -7.03
C ASN A 7 -10.17 15.05 -5.93
N TRP A 8 -11.11 15.30 -5.03
CA TRP A 8 -11.60 14.49 -3.92
C TRP A 8 -12.25 13.16 -4.36
N LEU A 9 -12.46 12.94 -5.66
CA LEU A 9 -13.11 11.75 -6.22
C LEU A 9 -12.27 10.46 -6.17
N ALA A 10 -10.98 10.50 -5.82
CA ALA A 10 -10.11 9.31 -5.86
C ALA A 10 -10.51 8.19 -4.87
N PHE A 11 -11.41 8.46 -3.92
CA PHE A 11 -11.90 7.48 -2.94
C PHE A 11 -13.39 7.12 -3.08
N GLY A 12 -14.12 7.65 -4.08
CA GLY A 12 -15.55 7.33 -4.24
C GLY A 12 -16.42 7.73 -3.05
N LEU A 13 -16.08 8.85 -2.40
CA LEU A 13 -16.83 9.44 -1.29
C LEU A 13 -17.56 10.66 -1.86
N GLU A 14 -18.89 10.59 -1.95
CA GLU A 14 -19.70 11.69 -2.47
C GLU A 14 -19.75 12.87 -1.50
N ASP A 15 -19.52 12.65 -0.19
CA ASP A 15 -19.52 13.69 0.86
C ASP A 15 -18.64 13.28 2.06
N GLY A 16 -17.37 12.94 1.82
CA GLY A 16 -16.43 12.63 2.90
C GLY A 16 -16.01 13.90 3.66
N SER A 17 -16.89 14.45 4.51
CA SER A 17 -16.54 15.61 5.34
C SER A 17 -15.41 15.23 6.31
N ILE A 18 -14.36 16.05 6.30
CA ILE A 18 -13.31 15.99 7.31
C ILE A 18 -13.65 17.09 8.31
N GLU A 19 -14.11 16.70 9.49
CA GLU A 19 -14.37 17.64 10.57
C GLU A 19 -13.12 17.74 11.42
N VAL A 20 -12.46 18.90 11.41
CA VAL A 20 -11.24 19.14 12.18
C VAL A 20 -11.56 20.11 13.31
N ASP A 21 -11.55 19.61 14.53
CA ASP A 21 -11.51 20.40 15.76
C ASP A 21 -10.05 20.62 16.20
N ASN A 22 -9.84 21.50 17.19
CA ASN A 22 -8.51 21.78 17.75
C ASN A 22 -7.83 20.52 18.36
N GLU A 23 -8.61 19.51 18.76
CA GLU A 23 -8.09 18.31 19.43
C GLU A 23 -8.26 17.01 18.61
N LYS A 24 -9.18 16.97 17.64
CA LYS A 24 -9.51 15.76 16.90
C LYS A 24 -9.87 16.08 15.45
N ALA A 25 -9.50 15.19 14.54
CA ALA A 25 -9.99 15.19 13.17
C ALA A 25 -10.84 13.93 12.94
N VAL A 26 -12.09 14.11 12.50
CA VAL A 26 -13.02 13.05 12.17
C VAL A 26 -13.03 12.87 10.66
N PHE A 27 -12.75 11.65 10.21
CA PHE A 27 -12.75 11.31 8.80
C PHE A 27 -13.84 10.25 8.53
N GLN A 28 -14.79 10.55 7.66
CA GLN A 28 -15.81 9.61 7.23
C GLN A 28 -15.29 8.68 6.12
N LEU A 29 -14.24 7.91 6.42
CA LEU A 29 -13.48 7.13 5.42
C LEU A 29 -14.16 5.81 5.02
N PHE A 30 -15.03 5.26 5.87
CA PHE A 30 -15.55 3.91 5.69
C PHE A 30 -17.08 3.94 5.65
N ARG A 31 -17.66 3.27 4.65
CA ARG A 31 -19.09 2.92 4.69
C ARG A 31 -19.30 1.93 5.83
N ALA A 32 -20.40 2.11 6.58
CA ALA A 32 -20.76 1.18 7.64
C ALA A 32 -20.85 -0.25 7.08
N THR A 33 -20.16 -1.20 7.72
CA THR A 33 -20.23 -2.63 7.41
C THR A 33 -20.71 -3.38 8.65
N LEU A 34 -21.48 -4.46 8.48
CA LEU A 34 -21.88 -5.34 9.60
C LEU A 34 -20.85 -6.45 9.88
N ASP A 35 -19.76 -6.53 9.10
CA ASP A 35 -18.72 -7.55 9.25
C ASP A 35 -17.80 -7.22 10.44
N ALA A 36 -17.95 -7.94 11.55
CA ALA A 36 -17.16 -7.74 12.76
C ALA A 36 -15.64 -7.81 12.52
N ASP A 37 -15.19 -8.69 11.64
CA ASP A 37 -13.77 -8.84 11.27
C ASP A 37 -13.24 -7.61 10.53
N LYS A 38 -14.05 -7.01 9.65
CA LYS A 38 -13.66 -5.79 8.92
C LYS A 38 -13.62 -4.58 9.84
N ILE A 39 -14.61 -4.43 10.71
CA ILE A 39 -14.62 -3.36 11.72
C ILE A 39 -13.38 -3.46 12.62
N THR A 40 -13.08 -4.67 13.11
CA THR A 40 -11.90 -4.91 13.93
C THR A 40 -10.61 -4.61 13.17
N ALA A 41 -10.55 -4.99 11.89
CA ALA A 41 -9.42 -4.72 11.03
C ALA A 41 -9.15 -3.22 10.84
N TYR A 42 -10.20 -2.46 10.50
CA TYR A 42 -10.12 -1.01 10.32
C TYR A 42 -9.77 -0.31 11.64
N LYS A 43 -10.39 -0.70 12.75
CA LYS A 43 -10.09 -0.15 14.08
C LYS A 43 -8.60 -0.33 14.44
N ARG A 44 -8.07 -1.55 14.29
CA ARG A 44 -6.65 -1.85 14.55
C ARG A 44 -5.73 -1.01 13.67
N PHE A 45 -6.07 -0.88 12.39
CA PHE A 45 -5.31 -0.07 11.45
C PHE A 45 -5.26 1.42 11.85
N CYS A 46 -6.40 2.01 12.20
CA CYS A 46 -6.47 3.41 12.66
C CYS A 46 -5.65 3.65 13.93
N ILE A 47 -5.70 2.74 14.91
CA ILE A 47 -4.91 2.83 16.14
C ILE A 47 -3.41 2.86 15.82
N LEU A 48 -2.94 1.94 14.98
CA LEU A 48 -1.53 1.87 14.61
C LEU A 48 -1.06 3.06 13.77
N ILE A 49 -1.91 3.59 12.87
CA ILE A 49 -1.59 4.83 12.15
C ILE A 49 -1.46 6.00 13.11
N ASN A 50 -2.37 6.15 14.08
CA ASN A 50 -2.28 7.23 15.06
C ASN A 50 -1.00 7.12 15.88
N GLN A 51 -0.62 5.92 16.31
CA GLN A 51 0.67 5.69 16.97
C GLN A 51 1.85 6.05 16.06
N LEU A 52 1.82 5.67 14.79
CA LEU A 52 2.87 6.05 13.85
C LEU A 52 2.94 7.57 13.68
N ALA A 53 1.80 8.24 13.55
CA ALA A 53 1.72 9.69 13.38
C ALA A 53 2.32 10.45 14.56
N LEU A 54 2.05 10.00 15.79
CA LEU A 54 2.64 10.59 17.01
C LEU A 54 4.16 10.43 17.07
N ASN A 55 4.69 9.32 16.54
CA ASN A 55 6.14 9.03 16.56
C ASN A 55 6.89 9.64 15.36
N LEU A 56 6.18 10.05 14.31
CA LEU A 56 6.80 10.52 13.08
C LEU A 56 7.24 11.99 13.21
N LYS A 57 8.55 12.25 13.09
CA LYS A 57 9.11 13.61 13.19
C LYS A 57 8.69 14.53 12.03
N SER A 58 8.49 13.97 10.85
CA SER A 58 8.03 14.70 9.67
C SER A 58 7.40 13.75 8.65
N ALA A 59 6.38 14.24 7.95
CA ALA A 59 5.74 13.53 6.85
C ALA A 59 6.19 14.11 5.50
N SER A 60 6.52 13.23 4.55
CA SER A 60 6.82 13.66 3.19
C SER A 60 5.53 13.99 2.45
N LYS A 61 5.51 15.12 1.73
CA LYS A 61 4.39 15.51 0.86
C LYS A 61 4.41 14.78 -0.49
N LYS A 62 5.48 14.05 -0.80
CA LYS A 62 5.64 13.38 -2.08
C LYS A 62 4.65 12.21 -2.17
N LYS A 63 3.82 12.21 -3.22
CA LYS A 63 2.98 11.06 -3.55
C LYS A 63 3.87 9.86 -3.88
N SER A 64 3.61 8.72 -3.26
CA SER A 64 4.30 7.48 -3.56
C SER A 64 3.65 6.84 -4.78
N GLU A 65 4.29 6.94 -5.94
CA GLU A 65 3.91 6.18 -7.13
C GLU A 65 4.44 4.74 -6.99
N SER A 66 3.56 3.74 -7.15
CA SER A 66 3.99 2.34 -7.15
C SER A 66 3.19 1.53 -8.15
N ASP A 67 3.89 0.77 -8.98
CA ASP A 67 3.30 -0.12 -10.00
C ASP A 67 2.57 -1.32 -9.37
N ASN A 68 2.78 -1.57 -8.08
CA ASN A 68 2.12 -2.64 -7.33
C ASN A 68 1.64 -2.15 -5.94
N PRO A 69 0.42 -1.61 -5.85
CA PRO A 69 -0.09 -1.04 -4.61
C PRO A 69 -0.26 -2.09 -3.50
N LYS A 70 -0.56 -3.36 -3.84
CA LYS A 70 -0.70 -4.45 -2.86
C LYS A 70 0.61 -4.78 -2.15
N PHE A 71 1.74 -4.84 -2.86
CA PHE A 71 3.05 -5.07 -2.26
C PHE A 71 3.47 -3.89 -1.37
N THR A 72 3.32 -2.67 -1.87
CA THR A 72 3.67 -1.44 -1.16
C THR A 72 2.87 -1.34 0.14
N PHE A 73 1.56 -1.56 0.07
CA PHE A 73 0.71 -1.49 1.25
C PHE A 73 1.03 -2.61 2.25
N ARG A 74 1.27 -3.84 1.80
CA ARG A 74 1.70 -4.93 2.71
C ARG A 74 2.96 -4.55 3.48
N THR A 75 3.99 -4.03 2.80
CA THR A 75 5.25 -3.64 3.43
C THR A 75 5.04 -2.49 4.42
N PHE A 76 4.16 -1.55 4.08
CA PHE A 76 3.74 -0.49 4.98
C PHE A 76 3.05 -1.02 6.25
N LEU A 77 2.13 -2.00 6.12
CA LEU A 77 1.48 -2.63 7.27
C LEU A 77 2.49 -3.35 8.20
N ILE A 78 3.53 -3.95 7.63
CA ILE A 78 4.62 -4.54 8.42
C ILE A 78 5.40 -3.45 9.16
N ARG A 79 5.70 -2.33 8.50
CA ARG A 79 6.37 -1.16 9.13
C ARG A 79 5.54 -0.55 10.25
N LEU A 80 4.21 -0.61 10.17
CA LEU A 80 3.29 -0.19 11.24
C LEU A 80 3.30 -1.12 12.46
N GLY A 81 3.95 -2.28 12.40
CA GLY A 81 3.99 -3.24 13.51
C GLY A 81 2.92 -4.33 13.44
N MET A 82 2.19 -4.47 12.34
CA MET A 82 1.22 -5.57 12.14
C MET A 82 1.94 -6.88 11.79
N VAL A 83 2.71 -7.42 12.74
CA VAL A 83 3.54 -8.62 12.60
C VAL A 83 2.93 -9.77 13.40
N GLY A 84 3.02 -11.00 12.88
CA GLY A 84 2.50 -12.19 13.56
C GLY A 84 1.20 -12.74 12.96
N ASN A 85 0.73 -13.85 13.53
CA ASN A 85 -0.42 -14.60 13.04
C ASN A 85 -1.76 -13.90 13.37
N ASP A 86 -1.83 -13.19 14.49
CA ASP A 86 -3.04 -12.49 14.96
C ASP A 86 -3.48 -11.36 14.02
N TYR A 87 -2.56 -10.83 13.22
CA TYR A 87 -2.82 -9.81 12.22
C TYR A 87 -2.96 -10.38 10.81
N LYS A 88 -2.89 -11.71 10.63
CA LYS A 88 -2.97 -12.35 9.31
C LYS A 88 -4.32 -12.11 8.64
N SER A 89 -5.41 -12.26 9.38
CA SER A 89 -6.77 -11.96 8.91
C SER A 89 -6.91 -10.47 8.58
N THR A 90 -6.46 -9.59 9.47
CA THR A 90 -6.48 -8.14 9.28
C THR A 90 -5.74 -7.71 8.01
N ARG A 91 -4.50 -8.19 7.80
CA ARG A 91 -3.72 -7.89 6.60
C ARG A 91 -4.43 -8.39 5.34
N LYS A 92 -5.06 -9.56 5.38
CA LYS A 92 -5.80 -10.10 4.23
C LYS A 92 -6.97 -9.18 3.86
N ILE A 93 -7.77 -8.76 4.83
CA ILE A 93 -8.92 -7.85 4.63
C ILE A 93 -8.46 -6.51 4.05
N LEU A 94 -7.41 -5.92 4.61
CA LEU A 94 -6.88 -4.63 4.16
C LEU A 94 -6.25 -4.69 2.75
N LEU A 95 -5.75 -5.86 2.33
CA LEU A 95 -5.13 -6.06 1.01
C LEU A 95 -6.11 -6.57 -0.06
N GLU A 96 -7.34 -6.92 0.30
CA GLU A 96 -8.29 -7.57 -0.61
C GLU A 96 -8.70 -6.69 -1.79
N LYS A 97 -8.85 -5.38 -1.54
CA LYS A 97 -9.31 -4.40 -2.54
C LYS A 97 -8.18 -3.78 -3.37
N LEU A 98 -6.92 -4.22 -3.18
CA LEU A 98 -5.77 -3.70 -3.91
C LEU A 98 -5.32 -4.66 -5.00
N GLU A 99 -5.04 -4.08 -6.17
CA GLU A 99 -4.53 -4.78 -7.35
C GLU A 99 -3.03 -5.11 -7.22
N GLY A 100 -2.60 -6.15 -7.94
CA GLY A 100 -1.21 -6.60 -7.98
C GLY A 100 -0.91 -7.78 -7.04
N ASN A 101 0.39 -8.03 -6.86
CA ASN A 101 0.90 -9.22 -6.17
C ASN A 101 1.51 -8.82 -4.80
N SER A 102 1.19 -9.54 -3.72
CA SER A 102 1.76 -9.24 -2.40
C SER A 102 3.22 -9.66 -2.21
N ALA A 103 3.76 -10.51 -3.09
CA ALA A 103 5.08 -11.12 -2.95
C ALA A 103 6.22 -10.31 -3.61
N PHE A 104 5.96 -9.65 -4.75
CA PHE A 104 7.00 -9.01 -5.56
C PHE A 104 6.74 -7.52 -5.78
N ARG A 105 7.79 -6.71 -5.72
CA ARG A 105 7.69 -5.25 -5.92
C ARG A 105 7.15 -4.88 -7.31
N SER A 106 7.55 -5.60 -8.36
CA SER A 106 7.15 -5.30 -9.75
C SER A 106 5.94 -6.10 -10.23
N GLY A 107 5.20 -6.75 -9.33
CA GLY A 107 3.97 -7.50 -9.65
C GLY A 107 4.20 -8.85 -10.38
N LYS A 108 5.28 -8.99 -11.15
CA LYS A 108 5.70 -10.21 -11.84
C LYS A 108 6.75 -10.97 -11.02
N LYS A 109 6.75 -12.30 -11.11
CA LYS A 109 7.86 -13.13 -10.64
C LYS A 109 9.08 -12.79 -11.50
N PRO A 110 10.29 -12.64 -10.94
CA PRO A 110 11.49 -12.52 -11.78
C PRO A 110 11.56 -13.77 -12.64
N GLU A 111 11.56 -13.60 -13.96
CA GLU A 111 11.94 -14.67 -14.88
C GLU A 111 13.35 -15.10 -14.48
N LYS A 112 13.54 -16.40 -14.22
CA LYS A 112 14.89 -16.95 -14.18
C LYS A 112 15.44 -16.74 -15.58
N VAL A 113 16.50 -15.95 -15.70
CA VAL A 113 17.33 -15.96 -16.90
C VAL A 113 17.91 -17.38 -16.95
N GLU A 114 17.39 -18.22 -17.83
CA GLU A 114 18.03 -19.50 -18.13
C GLU A 114 19.32 -19.17 -18.85
N GLU A 115 20.45 -19.43 -18.19
CA GLU A 115 21.77 -19.36 -18.81
C GLU A 115 21.83 -20.37 -19.95
N VAL A 116 21.70 -19.89 -21.19
CA VAL A 116 22.01 -20.70 -22.37
C VAL A 116 23.53 -20.80 -22.47
N SER A 117 24.10 -21.87 -21.93
CA SER A 117 25.48 -22.26 -22.19
C SER A 117 25.63 -22.74 -23.64
N ALA A 118 26.01 -21.85 -24.55
CA ALA A 118 26.50 -22.24 -25.87
C ALA A 118 28.03 -22.34 -25.81
N ASN A 119 28.53 -23.57 -25.76
CA ASN A 119 29.95 -23.88 -25.87
C ASN A 119 30.39 -23.94 -27.35
N ALA A 120 31.59 -23.42 -27.57
CA ALA A 120 32.49 -23.38 -28.75
C ALA A 120 32.05 -23.96 -30.12
N GLU A 121 32.37 -23.23 -31.19
CA GLU A 121 33.37 -23.60 -32.22
C GLU A 121 33.42 -22.56 -33.37
N GLY A 122 34.62 -22.21 -33.84
CA GLY A 122 34.82 -21.64 -35.20
C GLY A 122 35.47 -20.27 -35.32
N SER A 123 36.81 -20.30 -35.39
CA SER A 123 37.76 -19.33 -35.96
C SER A 123 37.25 -18.25 -36.95
N MET A 124 37.75 -17.01 -36.84
CA MET A 124 38.52 -16.38 -37.94
C MET A 124 39.23 -15.09 -37.50
N LEU A 125 40.58 -15.17 -37.52
CA LEU A 125 41.61 -14.16 -37.83
C LEU A 125 41.28 -12.66 -37.68
N CYS A 126 42.04 -11.98 -36.82
CA CYS A 126 42.52 -10.62 -37.10
C CYS A 126 44.02 -10.69 -37.41
N SER A 127 44.38 -10.04 -38.51
CA SER A 127 45.72 -9.88 -39.08
C SER A 127 46.71 -9.18 -38.16
#